data_AF-A0A9E4KES7-F1
#
_entry.id   AF-A0A9E4KES7-F1
#
_cell.length_a   1.000
_cell.length_b   1.000
_cell.length_c   1.000
_cell.angle_alpha   90.00
_cell.angle_beta   90.00
_cell.angle_gamma   90.00
#
_symmetry.space_group_name_H-M   'P 1'
#
loop_
_entity.id
_entity.type
_entity.pdbx_description
1 polymer ?
#
loop_
_entity_poly.entity_id
_entity_poly.type
_entity_poly.pdbx_seq_one_letter_code
_entity_poly.pdbx_strand_id
1 'polypeptide(L)'
;DQCIFIRRETFERMGGYADMPLFEDWDMSRRMRAFGRVAIIETPIVTSGRRIDVWGKPKCLVIWWGLSILFALGVSAERLARYYAHVRDA
;
A
#
# COMPACT_ATOMS: atom_id res chain seq x y z
N ASP A 1 3.64 -4.08 2.72
CA ASP A 1 3.48 -3.62 4.11
C ASP A 1 4.06 -2.24 4.25
N GLN A 2 3.27 -1.30 4.76
CA GLN A 2 3.73 0.04 5.14
C GLN A 2 3.59 0.20 6.66
N CYS A 3 4.40 1.06 7.25
CA CYS A 3 4.31 1.43 8.65
C CYS A 3 4.09 2.93 8.75
N ILE A 4 2.82 3.32 8.75
CA ILE A 4 2.40 4.71 8.70
C ILE A 4 1.97 5.15 10.09
N PHE A 5 2.58 6.23 10.59
CA PHE A 5 2.20 6.88 11.84
C PHE A 5 1.59 8.26 11.55
N ILE A 6 0.41 8.50 12.10
CA ILE A 6 -0.33 9.76 11.93
C ILE A 6 -0.90 10.18 13.29
N ARG A 7 -0.89 11.48 13.58
CA ARG A 7 -1.62 12.01 14.74
C ARG A 7 -3.11 11.72 14.57
N ARG A 8 -3.78 11.30 15.64
CA ARG A 8 -5.22 10.99 15.63
C ARG A 8 -6.06 12.12 15.01
N GLU A 9 -5.86 13.34 15.48
CA GLU A 9 -6.59 14.51 14.99
C GLU A 9 -6.44 14.71 13.47
N THR A 10 -5.24 14.45 12.93
CA THR A 10 -4.96 14.58 11.50
C THR A 10 -5.64 13.45 10.73
N PHE A 11 -5.57 12.22 11.23
CA PHE A 11 -6.22 11.06 10.63
C PHE A 11 -7.74 11.25 10.53
N GLU A 12 -8.37 11.74 11.61
CA GLU A 12 -9.80 12.02 11.64
C GLU A 12 -10.18 13.16 10.67
N ARG A 13 -9.39 14.25 10.65
CA ARG A 13 -9.59 15.36 9.69
C ARG A 13 -9.39 14.95 8.23
N MET A 14 -8.57 13.93 7.98
CA MET A 14 -8.36 13.34 6.65
C MET A 14 -9.50 12.43 6.21
N GLY A 15 -10.45 12.10 7.11
CA GLY A 15 -11.52 11.14 6.85
C GLY A 15 -11.08 9.67 6.95
N GLY A 16 -9.91 9.40 7.55
CA GLY A 16 -9.38 8.05 7.70
C GLY A 16 -8.83 7.43 6.40
N TYR A 17 -8.84 6.10 6.34
CA TYR A 17 -8.48 5.34 5.14
C TYR A 17 -9.58 5.43 4.10
N ALA A 18 -9.18 5.50 2.83
CA ALA A 18 -10.12 5.31 1.74
C ALA A 18 -10.57 3.84 1.72
N ASP A 19 -11.85 3.60 1.43
CA ASP A 19 -12.40 2.26 1.26
C ASP A 19 -11.94 1.70 -0.09
N MET A 20 -10.70 1.21 -0.12
CA MET A 20 -10.01 0.70 -1.30
C MET A 20 -9.49 -0.71 -1.02
N PRO A 21 -9.67 -1.66 -1.95
CA PRO A 21 -9.20 -3.04 -1.75
C PRO A 21 -7.69 -3.20 -1.91
N LEU A 22 -7.01 -2.18 -2.46
CA LEU A 22 -5.57 -2.15 -2.68
C LEU A 22 -5.11 -0.68 -2.76
N PHE A 23 -3.85 -0.43 -2.39
CA PHE A 23 -3.20 0.89 -2.46
C PHE A 23 -3.78 1.95 -1.51
N GLU A 24 -4.52 1.54 -0.50
CA GLU A 24 -5.04 2.38 0.59
C GLU A 24 -3.92 3.15 1.30
N ASP A 25 -2.76 2.51 1.53
CA ASP A 25 -1.57 3.13 2.12
C ASP A 25 -0.92 4.18 1.20
N TRP A 26 -0.96 3.94 -0.12
CA TRP A 26 -0.45 4.90 -1.11
C TRP A 26 -1.31 6.15 -1.12
N ASP A 27 -2.64 5.97 -1.18
CA ASP A 27 -3.59 7.08 -1.11
C ASP A 27 -3.45 7.86 0.21
N MET A 28 -3.34 7.16 1.35
CA MET A 28 -3.07 7.75 2.65
C MET A 28 -1.80 8.61 2.62
N SER A 29 -0.69 8.04 2.18
CA SER A 29 0.61 8.74 2.09
C SER A 29 0.56 9.97 1.17
N ARG A 30 -0.24 9.92 0.10
CA ARG A 30 -0.45 11.05 -0.81
C ARG A 30 -1.27 12.15 -0.13
N ARG A 31 -2.40 11.81 0.50
CA ARG A 31 -3.27 12.76 1.20
C ARG A 31 -2.58 13.42 2.39
N MET A 32 -1.72 12.68 3.12
CA MET A 32 -0.95 13.22 4.25
C MET A 32 -0.13 14.46 3.88
N ARG A 33 0.39 14.55 2.66
CA ARG A 33 1.19 15.70 2.19
C ARG A 33 0.41 17.02 2.21
N ALA A 34 -0.92 16.96 2.09
CA ALA A 34 -1.77 18.15 2.17
C ALA A 34 -1.93 18.68 3.61
N PHE A 35 -1.62 17.86 4.62
CA PHE A 35 -1.80 18.20 6.04
C PHE A 35 -0.48 18.57 6.74
N GLY A 36 0.65 18.51 6.04
CA GLY A 36 1.95 18.92 6.56
C GLY A 36 3.12 18.16 5.97
N ARG A 37 4.28 18.27 6.64
CA ARG A 37 5.50 17.57 6.22
C ARG A 37 5.44 16.09 6.61
N VAL A 38 5.68 15.22 5.64
CA VAL A 38 5.88 13.79 5.86
C VAL A 38 7.37 13.53 6.06
N ALA A 39 7.72 12.79 7.10
CA ALA A 39 9.08 12.33 7.38
C ALA A 39 9.18 10.81 7.16
N ILE A 40 10.31 10.35 6.65
CA ILE A 40 10.63 8.92 6.51
C ILE A 40 11.52 8.55 7.69
N ILE A 41 11.12 7.51 8.43
CA ILE A 41 11.94 6.94 9.50
C ILE A 41 12.86 5.90 8.86
N GLU A 42 14.18 6.08 8.97
CA GLU A 42 15.18 5.21 8.32
C GLU A 42 15.37 3.86 9.03
N THR A 43 14.67 3.64 10.14
CA THR A 43 14.72 2.36 10.86
C THR A 43 13.90 1.31 10.11
N PRO A 44 14.53 0.19 9.69
CA PRO A 44 13.80 -0.88 9.02
C PRO A 44 12.88 -1.60 9.99
N ILE A 45 11.76 -2.07 9.48
CA ILE A 45 10.85 -2.98 10.19
C ILE A 45 10.87 -4.35 9.53
N VAL A 46 10.68 -5.40 10.32
CA VAL A 46 10.59 -6.77 9.83
C VAL A 46 9.12 -7.12 9.62
N THR A 47 8.79 -7.61 8.42
CA THR A 47 7.45 -8.13 8.12
C THR A 47 7.50 -9.57 7.63
N SER A 48 6.37 -10.26 7.63
CA SER A 48 6.32 -11.65 7.22
C SER A 48 6.55 -11.79 5.71
N GLY A 49 7.50 -12.63 5.32
CA GLY A 49 7.84 -12.92 3.92
C GLY A 49 6.85 -13.84 3.17
N ARG A 50 5.66 -14.13 3.71
CA ARG A 50 4.76 -15.20 3.21
C ARG A 50 4.58 -15.25 1.70
N ARG A 51 4.32 -14.10 1.06
CA ARG A 51 4.13 -14.05 -0.41
C ARG A 51 5.40 -14.41 -1.16
N ILE A 52 6.55 -13.99 -0.66
CA ILE A 52 7.86 -14.34 -1.23
C ILE A 52 8.10 -15.85 -1.07
N ASP A 53 7.73 -16.43 0.06
CA ASP A 53 7.89 -17.87 0.31
C ASP A 53 7.04 -18.70 -0.65
N VAL A 54 5.80 -18.26 -0.95
CA VAL A 54 4.87 -18.98 -1.83
C VAL A 54 5.11 -18.71 -3.32
N TRP A 55 5.41 -17.47 -3.72
CA TRP A 55 5.52 -17.06 -5.13
C TRP A 55 6.94 -16.90 -5.64
N GLY A 56 7.92 -16.83 -4.76
CA GLY A 56 9.29 -16.46 -5.07
C GLY A 56 9.48 -14.95 -5.27
N LYS A 57 10.69 -14.47 -4.94
CA LYS A 57 11.08 -13.05 -5.04
C LYS A 57 10.83 -12.42 -6.43
N PRO A 58 11.20 -13.05 -7.56
CA PRO A 58 11.07 -12.41 -8.88
C PRO A 58 9.61 -12.12 -9.23
N LYS A 59 8.72 -13.08 -8.96
CA LYS A 59 7.27 -12.95 -9.24
C LYS A 59 6.64 -11.86 -8.37
N CYS A 60 6.98 -11.81 -7.08
CA CYS A 60 6.51 -10.74 -6.19
C CYS A 60 6.93 -9.36 -6.71
N LEU A 61 8.20 -9.19 -7.09
CA LEU A 61 8.70 -7.92 -7.63
C LEU A 61 7.94 -7.49 -8.87
N VAL A 62 7.80 -8.36 -9.87
CA VAL A 62 7.09 -8.06 -11.13
C VAL A 62 5.64 -7.64 -10.86
N ILE A 63 4.95 -8.37 -9.98
CA ILE A 63 3.55 -8.07 -9.64
C ILE A 63 3.45 -6.71 -8.92
N TRP A 64 4.26 -6.47 -7.89
CA TRP A 64 4.20 -5.22 -7.13
C TRP A 64 4.52 -4.00 -8.00
N TRP A 65 5.58 -4.09 -8.83
CA TRP A 65 5.92 -3.03 -9.78
C TRP A 65 4.82 -2.81 -10.82
N GLY A 66 4.30 -3.89 -11.43
CA GLY A 66 3.25 -3.81 -12.43
C GLY A 66 1.98 -3.17 -11.89
N LEU A 67 1.50 -3.60 -10.72
CA LEU A 67 0.32 -3.02 -10.09
C LEU A 67 0.55 -1.55 -9.71
N SER A 68 1.73 -1.21 -9.19
CA SER A 68 2.08 0.16 -8.81
C SER A 68 2.08 1.11 -10.02
N ILE A 69 2.64 0.66 -11.15
CA ILE A 69 2.65 1.42 -12.41
C ILE A 69 1.21 1.61 -12.92
N LEU A 70 0.41 0.54 -12.98
CA LEU A 70 -0.97 0.64 -13.46
C LEU A 70 -1.82 1.56 -12.56
N PHE A 71 -1.63 1.50 -11.25
CA PHE A 71 -2.29 2.41 -10.31
C PHE A 71 -1.86 3.86 -10.54
N ALA A 72 -0.56 4.11 -10.72
CA ALA A 72 -0.03 5.44 -11.03
C ALA A 72 -0.56 5.99 -12.37
N LEU A 73 -0.86 5.12 -13.34
CA LEU A 73 -1.51 5.46 -14.61
C LEU A 73 -3.03 5.68 -14.51
N GLY A 74 -3.62 5.54 -13.32
CA GLY A 74 -5.03 5.81 -13.05
C GLY A 74 -5.96 4.59 -13.16
N VAL A 75 -5.42 3.37 -13.25
CA VAL A 75 -6.25 2.16 -13.15
C VAL A 75 -6.78 2.02 -11.73
N SER A 76 -8.09 1.81 -11.60
CA SER A 76 -8.76 1.75 -10.28
C SER A 76 -8.27 0.58 -9.41
N ALA A 77 -8.23 0.78 -8.11
CA ALA A 77 -7.78 -0.22 -7.15
C ALA A 77 -8.66 -1.49 -7.18
N GLU A 78 -9.96 -1.34 -7.43
CA GLU A 78 -10.92 -2.44 -7.55
C GLU A 78 -10.60 -3.32 -8.75
N ARG A 79 -10.15 -2.71 -9.86
CA ARG A 79 -9.72 -3.47 -11.03
C ARG A 79 -8.41 -4.20 -10.77
N LEU A 80 -7.46 -3.54 -10.12
CA LEU A 80 -6.15 -4.14 -9.78
C LEU A 80 -6.27 -5.28 -8.77
N ALA A 81 -7.16 -5.14 -7.78
CA ALA A 81 -7.43 -6.18 -6.79
C ALA A 81 -7.90 -7.49 -7.43
N ARG A 82 -8.67 -7.45 -8.53
CA ARG A 82 -9.08 -8.67 -9.26
C ARG A 82 -7.91 -9.44 -9.87
N TYR A 83 -6.81 -8.77 -10.20
CA TYR A 83 -5.60 -9.41 -10.73
C TYR A 83 -4.61 -9.80 -9.64
N TYR A 84 -4.76 -9.25 -8.43
CA TYR A 84 -3.90 -9.55 -7.31
C TYR A 84 -4.52 -10.64 -6.43
N ALA A 85 -4.16 -11.89 -6.70
CA ALA A 85 -4.66 -13.03 -5.94
C ALA A 85 -4.44 -12.84 -4.42
N HIS A 86 -5.48 -13.14 -3.64
CA HIS A 86 -5.40 -13.17 -2.18
C HIS A 86 -4.57 -14.39 -1.78
N VAL A 87 -3.30 -14.16 -1.40
CA VAL A 87 -2.44 -15.15 -0.73
C VAL A 87 -2.94 -15.45 0.71
N ARG A 88 -4.20 -15.16 1.00
CA ARG A 88 -4.88 -15.58 2.24
C ARG A 88 -5.65 -16.90 2.05
N ASP A 89 -5.87 -17.33 0.81
CA ASP A 89 -6.67 -18.52 0.47
C ASP A 89 -5.81 -19.73 0.04
N ALA A 90 -4.51 -19.72 0.33
CA ALA A 90 -3.58 -20.82 0.05
C ALA A 90 -2.87 -21.28 1.32
#